data_AF-A0A3R8ISW3-F1
#
_entry.id   AF-A0A3R8ISW3-F1
#
_cell.length_a   1.000
_cell.length_b   1.000
_cell.length_c   1.000
_cell.angle_alpha   90.00
_cell.angle_beta   90.00
_cell.angle_gamma   90.00
#
_symmetry.space_group_name_H-M   'P 1'
#
loop_
_entity.id
_entity.type
_entity.pdbx_description
1 polymer ?
#
loop_
_entity_poly.entity_id
_entity_poly.type
_entity_poly.pdbx_seq_one_letter_code
_entity_poly.pdbx_strand_id
1 'polypeptide(L)'
;MKRKNNPRRIIVAACALGLVIVGLSGCSTAGGMASDIGLAGAGGALAYELSDGDIGITAAGATAGYLASKITQSQVRKALNEAEQRGYDRAMNQAVKQQYWIIQNQQRSFATRDEATTRLVPVELPEATVNGVILNPSIEYLRVEP
;
A
#
# COMPACT_ATOMS: atom_id res chain seq x y z
N MET A 1 9.07 -16.43 -50.78
CA MET A 1 10.42 -16.57 -50.18
C MET A 1 10.38 -17.59 -49.04
N LYS A 2 11.12 -18.70 -49.16
CA LYS A 2 11.19 -19.80 -48.15
C LYS A 2 11.99 -19.32 -46.93
N ARG A 3 11.32 -18.98 -45.81
CA ARG A 3 12.01 -18.68 -44.52
C ARG A 3 12.76 -19.95 -44.08
N LYS A 4 14.09 -19.94 -44.16
CA LYS A 4 14.95 -20.98 -43.56
C LYS A 4 14.75 -20.94 -42.03
N ASN A 5 14.08 -21.97 -41.49
CA ASN A 5 13.93 -22.17 -40.06
C ASN A 5 15.28 -22.55 -39.45
N ASN A 6 16.02 -21.54 -38.99
CA ASN A 6 17.25 -21.74 -38.22
C ASN A 6 16.87 -22.08 -36.76
N PRO A 7 17.42 -23.16 -36.17
CA PRO A 7 17.09 -23.57 -34.80
C PRO A 7 17.41 -22.48 -33.77
N ARG A 8 18.43 -21.65 -34.05
CA ARG A 8 18.77 -20.46 -33.24
C ARG A 8 17.66 -19.40 -33.22
N ARG A 9 16.91 -19.19 -34.31
CA ARG A 9 15.80 -18.22 -34.34
C ARG A 9 14.59 -18.73 -33.58
N ILE A 10 14.35 -20.05 -33.59
CA ILE A 10 13.26 -20.69 -32.83
C ILE A 10 13.53 -20.59 -31.33
N ILE A 11 14.77 -20.85 -30.89
CA ILE A 11 15.16 -20.75 -29.47
C ILE A 11 15.06 -19.29 -28.98
N VAL A 12 15.52 -18.32 -29.77
CA VAL A 12 15.42 -16.89 -29.42
C VAL A 12 13.96 -16.42 -29.39
N ALA A 13 13.13 -16.86 -30.33
CA ALA A 13 11.70 -16.54 -30.33
C ALA A 13 10.96 -17.17 -29.13
N ALA A 14 11.29 -18.41 -28.78
CA ALA A 14 10.71 -19.09 -27.62
C ALA A 14 11.14 -18.44 -26.29
N CYS A 15 12.41 -18.04 -26.17
CA CYS A 15 12.90 -17.27 -25.01
C CYS A 15 12.24 -15.88 -24.91
N ALA A 16 12.12 -15.16 -26.03
CA ALA A 16 11.46 -13.85 -26.04
C ALA A 16 9.97 -13.96 -25.67
N LEU A 17 9.27 -14.98 -26.19
CA LEU A 17 7.87 -15.25 -25.83
C LEU A 17 7.72 -15.62 -24.35
N GLY A 18 8.62 -16.44 -23.82
CA GLY A 18 8.65 -16.78 -22.40
C GLY A 18 8.88 -15.57 -21.48
N LEU A 19 9.76 -14.65 -21.90
CA LEU A 19 10.07 -13.42 -21.16
C LEU A 19 8.88 -12.44 -21.16
N VAL A 20 8.12 -12.37 -22.26
CA VAL A 20 6.87 -11.60 -22.33
C VAL A 20 5.80 -12.18 -21.39
N ILE A 21 5.60 -13.50 -21.40
CA ILE A 21 4.59 -14.16 -20.55
C ILE A 21 4.91 -13.98 -19.06
N VAL A 22 6.18 -14.10 -18.65
CA VAL A 22 6.61 -13.90 -17.26
C VAL A 22 6.62 -12.42 -16.86
N GLY A 23 6.93 -11.51 -17.79
CA GLY A 23 6.95 -10.07 -17.55
C GLY A 23 5.55 -9.42 -17.40
N LEU A 24 4.52 -10.01 -18.00
CA LEU A 24 3.14 -9.50 -17.94
C LEU A 24 2.50 -9.64 -16.54
N SER A 25 2.94 -10.59 -15.72
CA SER A 25 2.44 -10.79 -14.34
C SER A 25 2.93 -9.75 -13.32
N GLY A 26 3.92 -8.89 -13.68
CA GLY A 26 4.54 -7.94 -12.75
C GLY A 26 4.40 -6.45 -13.13
N CYS A 27 3.81 -6.12 -14.27
CA CYS A 27 3.82 -4.76 -14.81
C CYS A 27 2.58 -3.93 -14.45
N SER A 28 1.96 -4.14 -13.28
CA SER A 28 0.86 -3.29 -12.82
C SER A 28 1.33 -1.92 -12.30
N THR A 29 2.65 -1.73 -12.10
CA THR A 29 3.21 -0.51 -11.49
C THR A 29 4.05 0.35 -12.44
N ALA A 30 4.15 0.00 -13.73
CA ALA A 30 4.84 0.83 -14.72
C ALA A 30 3.99 2.06 -15.05
N GLY A 31 4.00 3.04 -14.14
CA GLY A 31 3.26 4.28 -14.26
C GLY A 31 3.72 5.10 -15.47
N GLY A 32 2.80 5.34 -16.38
CA GLY A 32 2.80 6.44 -17.35
C GLY A 32 3.94 6.48 -18.34
N MET A 33 5.12 6.93 -17.95
CA MET A 33 6.19 7.20 -18.90
C MET A 33 6.79 5.90 -19.46
N ALA A 34 6.97 4.86 -18.63
CA ALA A 34 7.52 3.60 -19.10
C ALA A 34 6.52 2.83 -19.99
N SER A 35 5.23 2.89 -19.65
CA SER A 35 4.16 2.30 -20.47
C SER A 35 3.94 3.06 -21.78
N ASP A 36 3.99 4.39 -21.76
CA ASP A 36 3.83 5.24 -22.96
C ASP A 36 4.99 5.02 -23.94
N ILE A 37 6.24 4.96 -23.44
CA ILE A 37 7.42 4.66 -24.26
C ILE A 37 7.38 3.22 -24.78
N GLY A 38 6.93 2.27 -23.95
CA GLY A 38 6.76 0.88 -24.36
C GLY A 38 5.69 0.72 -25.46
N LEU A 39 4.55 1.39 -25.33
CA LEU A 39 3.48 1.38 -26.33
C LEU A 39 3.86 2.13 -27.61
N ALA A 40 4.53 3.27 -27.49
CA ALA A 40 5.04 4.00 -28.65
C ALA A 40 6.12 3.19 -29.39
N GLY A 41 7.05 2.57 -28.65
CA GLY A 41 8.07 1.69 -29.20
C GLY A 41 7.49 0.45 -29.87
N ALA A 42 6.48 -0.18 -29.24
CA ALA A 42 5.77 -1.31 -29.82
C ALA A 42 4.97 -0.92 -31.08
N GLY A 43 4.24 0.21 -31.04
CA GLY A 43 3.49 0.72 -32.18
C GLY A 43 4.40 1.10 -33.35
N GLY A 44 5.56 1.71 -33.07
CA GLY A 44 6.58 2.02 -34.06
C GLY A 44 7.23 0.77 -34.65
N ALA A 45 7.61 -0.20 -33.82
CA ALA A 45 8.21 -1.45 -34.28
C ALA A 45 7.25 -2.27 -35.16
N LEU A 46 5.98 -2.35 -34.78
CA LEU A 46 4.95 -3.01 -35.58
C LEU A 46 4.71 -2.29 -36.91
N ALA A 47 4.68 -0.95 -36.89
CA ALA A 47 4.52 -0.16 -38.10
C ALA A 47 5.72 -0.31 -39.06
N TYR A 48 6.95 -0.33 -38.53
CA TYR A 48 8.19 -0.52 -39.30
C TYR A 48 8.21 -1.85 -40.06
N GLU A 49 7.74 -2.92 -39.41
CA GLU A 49 7.68 -4.25 -40.01
C GLU A 49 6.54 -4.37 -41.04
N LEU A 50 5.44 -3.62 -40.86
CA LEU A 50 4.33 -3.57 -41.81
C LEU A 50 4.61 -2.69 -43.04
N SER A 51 5.49 -1.70 -42.90
CA SER A 51 5.76 -0.68 -43.92
C SER A 51 7.06 -0.87 -44.68
N ASP A 52 7.67 -2.07 -44.63
CA ASP A 52 8.95 -2.39 -45.28
C ASP A 52 10.07 -1.35 -45.00
N GLY A 53 10.12 -0.85 -43.77
CA GLY A 53 11.14 0.09 -43.33
C GLY A 53 10.88 1.56 -43.67
N ASP A 54 9.67 1.90 -44.13
CA ASP A 54 9.26 3.30 -44.32
C ASP A 54 9.25 4.07 -42.98
N ILE A 55 10.04 5.14 -42.92
CA ILE A 55 10.19 5.99 -41.72
C ILE A 55 8.91 6.77 -41.40
N GLY A 56 8.13 7.17 -42.41
CA GLY A 56 6.91 7.95 -42.24
C GLY A 56 5.82 7.14 -41.53
N ILE A 57 5.58 5.91 -42.00
CA ILE A 57 4.59 5.01 -41.39
C ILE A 57 5.04 4.56 -39.99
N THR A 58 6.33 4.31 -39.80
CA THR A 58 6.92 3.99 -38.49
C THR A 58 6.68 5.11 -37.47
N ALA A 59 6.95 6.36 -37.85
CA ALA A 59 6.73 7.52 -37.00
C ALA A 59 5.23 7.73 -36.69
N ALA A 60 4.36 7.46 -37.66
CA ALA A 60 2.91 7.50 -37.47
C ALA A 60 2.43 6.43 -36.47
N GLY A 61 2.96 5.21 -36.56
CA GLY A 61 2.64 4.12 -35.61
C GLY A 61 3.09 4.42 -34.18
N ALA A 62 4.29 4.99 -34.02
CA ALA A 62 4.80 5.37 -32.70
C ALA A 62 3.98 6.49 -32.06
N THR A 63 3.62 7.52 -32.83
CA THR A 63 2.78 8.62 -32.33
C THR A 63 1.35 8.17 -32.03
N ALA A 64 0.78 7.29 -32.86
CA ALA A 64 -0.52 6.68 -32.59
C ALA A 64 -0.52 5.83 -31.31
N GLY A 65 0.53 5.01 -31.10
CA GLY A 65 0.70 4.22 -29.88
C GLY A 65 0.80 5.08 -28.62
N TYR A 66 1.56 6.18 -28.68
CA TYR A 66 1.67 7.16 -27.58
C TYR A 66 0.34 7.87 -27.28
N LEU A 67 -0.40 8.27 -28.31
CA LEU A 67 -1.69 8.94 -28.10
C LEU A 67 -2.72 8.00 -27.49
N ALA A 68 -2.78 6.76 -27.98
CA ALA A 68 -3.65 5.72 -27.43
C ALA A 68 -3.32 5.42 -25.96
N SER A 69 -2.03 5.43 -25.60
CA SER A 69 -1.61 5.20 -24.21
C SER A 69 -2.04 6.34 -23.29
N LYS A 70 -1.95 7.62 -23.72
CA LYS A 70 -2.45 8.77 -22.96
C LYS A 70 -3.94 8.69 -22.68
N ILE A 71 -4.74 8.34 -23.69
CA ILE A 71 -6.19 8.19 -23.55
C ILE A 71 -6.49 7.10 -22.53
N THR A 72 -5.86 5.93 -22.67
CA THR A 72 -6.03 4.81 -21.74
C THR A 72 -5.61 5.18 -20.32
N GLN A 73 -4.49 5.89 -20.16
CA GLN A 73 -3.97 6.28 -18.87
C GLN A 73 -4.91 7.24 -18.13
N SER A 74 -5.59 8.15 -18.84
CA SER A 74 -6.55 9.06 -18.22
C SER A 74 -7.73 8.34 -17.55
N GLN A 75 -8.24 7.27 -18.19
CA GLN A 75 -9.32 6.46 -17.64
C GLN A 75 -8.84 5.63 -16.44
N VAL A 76 -7.65 5.04 -16.55
CA VAL A 76 -7.03 4.29 -15.45
C VAL A 76 -6.78 5.19 -14.23
N ARG A 77 -6.26 6.41 -14.43
CA ARG A 77 -6.06 7.38 -13.34
C ARG A 77 -7.38 7.74 -12.65
N LYS A 78 -8.46 7.94 -13.41
CA LYS A 78 -9.77 8.22 -12.83
C LYS A 78 -10.27 7.05 -11.99
N ALA A 79 -10.14 5.82 -12.50
CA ALA A 79 -10.52 4.61 -11.77
C ALA A 79 -9.68 4.40 -10.51
N LEU A 80 -8.37 4.68 -10.57
CA LEU A 80 -7.47 4.63 -9.41
C LEU A 80 -7.84 5.67 -8.36
N ASN A 81 -8.06 6.93 -8.75
CA ASN A 81 -8.47 7.99 -7.83
C ASN A 81 -9.82 7.66 -7.16
N GLU A 82 -10.78 7.13 -7.92
CA GLU A 82 -12.07 6.71 -7.37
C GLU A 82 -11.94 5.50 -6.45
N ALA A 83 -11.06 4.55 -6.77
CA ALA A 83 -10.76 3.42 -5.90
C ALA A 83 -10.06 3.87 -4.61
N GLU A 84 -9.14 4.84 -4.71
CA GLU A 84 -8.43 5.43 -3.58
C GLU A 84 -9.40 6.20 -2.66
N GLN A 85 -10.25 7.07 -3.22
CA GLN A 85 -11.27 7.79 -2.46
C GLN A 85 -12.24 6.82 -1.76
N ARG A 86 -12.76 5.82 -2.47
CA ARG A 86 -13.64 4.80 -1.86
C ARG A 86 -12.91 4.00 -0.79
N GLY A 87 -11.62 3.71 -0.98
CA GLY A 87 -10.78 3.06 0.02
C GLY A 87 -10.63 3.91 1.28
N TYR A 88 -10.35 5.20 1.11
CA TYR A 88 -10.21 6.18 2.17
C TYR A 88 -11.51 6.33 2.98
N ASP A 89 -12.65 6.50 2.30
CA ASP A 89 -13.96 6.63 2.96
C ASP A 89 -14.33 5.39 3.77
N ARG A 90 -14.05 4.19 3.23
CA ARG A 90 -14.27 2.92 3.94
C ARG A 90 -13.37 2.80 5.16
N ALA A 91 -12.10 3.14 5.03
CA ALA A 91 -11.14 3.09 6.13
C ALA A 91 -11.55 4.05 7.26
N MET A 92 -11.93 5.27 6.93
CA MET A 92 -12.36 6.26 7.92
C MET A 92 -13.62 5.81 8.68
N ASN A 93 -14.62 5.27 7.97
CA ASN A 93 -15.84 4.76 8.60
C ASN A 93 -15.55 3.57 9.54
N GLN A 94 -14.66 2.65 9.14
CA GLN A 94 -14.26 1.54 10.00
C GLN A 94 -13.46 2.02 11.21
N ALA A 95 -12.54 2.96 11.06
CA ALA A 95 -11.75 3.50 12.16
C ALA A 95 -12.64 4.14 13.24
N VAL A 96 -13.63 4.94 12.84
CA VAL A 96 -14.58 5.57 13.77
C VAL A 96 -15.40 4.51 14.53
N LYS A 97 -15.87 3.45 13.84
CA LYS A 97 -16.60 2.34 14.49
C LYS A 97 -15.72 1.58 15.48
N GLN A 98 -14.47 1.30 15.12
CA GLN A 98 -13.53 0.65 16.02
C GLN A 98 -13.28 1.50 17.26
N GLN A 99 -13.05 2.82 17.09
CA GLN A 99 -12.88 3.74 18.19
C GLN A 99 -14.12 3.80 19.10
N TYR A 100 -15.33 3.84 18.53
CA TYR A 100 -16.58 3.78 19.29
C TYR A 100 -16.64 2.54 20.17
N TRP A 101 -16.37 1.36 19.62
CA TRP A 101 -16.39 0.10 20.38
C TRP A 101 -15.31 0.05 21.46
N ILE A 102 -14.13 0.61 21.22
CA ILE A 102 -13.07 0.71 22.23
C ILE A 102 -13.57 1.53 23.42
N ILE A 103 -14.12 2.72 23.18
CA ILE A 103 -14.64 3.60 24.24
C ILE A 103 -15.78 2.92 24.99
N GLN A 104 -16.72 2.31 24.27
CA GLN A 104 -17.86 1.64 24.89
C GLN A 104 -17.44 0.43 25.73
N ASN A 105 -16.47 -0.35 25.26
CA ASN A 105 -15.91 -1.47 26.01
C ASN A 105 -15.16 -1.00 27.25
N GLN A 106 -14.41 0.11 27.15
CA GLN A 106 -13.78 0.74 28.30
C GLN A 106 -14.82 1.18 29.33
N GLN A 107 -15.88 1.88 28.92
CA GLN A 107 -16.96 2.31 29.81
C GLN A 107 -17.66 1.13 30.48
N ARG A 108 -17.97 0.04 29.74
CA ARG A 108 -18.48 -1.19 30.34
C ARG A 108 -17.51 -1.79 31.35
N SER A 109 -16.22 -1.82 31.02
CA SER A 109 -15.19 -2.35 31.92
C SER A 109 -15.01 -1.50 33.19
N PHE A 110 -15.19 -0.18 33.11
CA PHE A 110 -15.23 0.70 34.27
C PHE A 110 -16.50 0.49 35.09
N ALA A 111 -17.68 0.40 34.47
CA ALA A 111 -18.94 0.12 35.17
C ALA A 111 -18.97 -1.27 35.86
N THR A 112 -18.16 -2.23 35.40
CA THR A 112 -18.06 -3.58 35.99
C THR A 112 -16.89 -3.71 36.97
N ARG A 113 -15.89 -2.82 36.89
CA ARG A 113 -14.89 -2.67 37.96
C ARG A 113 -15.57 -1.88 39.06
N ASP A 114 -15.97 -2.54 40.15
CA ASP A 114 -16.53 -1.88 41.35
C ASP A 114 -15.84 -0.52 41.61
N GLU A 115 -16.49 0.56 41.17
CA GLU A 115 -16.03 1.96 41.27
C GLU A 115 -16.13 2.46 42.72
N ALA A 116 -16.18 1.55 43.70
CA ALA A 116 -16.18 1.83 45.13
C ALA A 116 -15.41 0.78 45.94
N THR A 117 -14.59 -0.07 45.31
CA THR A 117 -13.70 -0.94 46.09
C THR A 117 -12.54 -0.13 46.62
N THR A 118 -12.62 0.21 47.91
CA THR A 118 -11.48 0.68 48.71
C THR A 118 -10.31 -0.28 48.50
N ARG A 119 -9.19 0.22 47.98
CA ARG A 119 -7.96 -0.57 47.77
C ARG A 119 -6.93 -0.14 48.80
N LEU A 120 -6.34 -1.11 49.50
CA LEU A 120 -5.18 -0.86 50.34
C LEU A 120 -3.93 -1.01 49.47
N VAL A 121 -3.21 0.09 49.27
CA VAL A 121 -1.94 0.09 48.52
C VAL A 121 -0.80 0.11 49.53
N PRO A 122 0.08 -0.91 49.54
CA PRO A 122 1.26 -0.88 50.40
C PRO A 122 2.24 0.18 49.87
N VAL A 123 2.67 1.08 50.76
CA VAL A 123 3.73 2.05 50.48
C VAL A 123 4.88 1.78 51.45
N GLU A 124 6.07 1.61 50.89
CA GLU A 124 7.30 1.49 51.66
C GLU A 124 7.75 2.89 52.07
N LEU A 125 7.65 3.19 53.36
CA LEU A 125 8.16 4.43 53.93
C LEU A 125 9.61 4.21 54.33
N PRO A 126 10.57 4.91 53.69
CA PRO A 126 11.97 4.84 54.08
C PRO A 126 12.16 5.55 55.42
N GLU A 127 13.31 5.30 56.06
CA GLU A 127 13.70 6.02 57.26
C GLU A 127 13.75 7.53 56.98
N ALA A 128 13.00 8.31 57.73
CA ALA A 128 12.88 9.75 57.53
C ALA A 128 12.93 10.50 58.86
N THR A 129 13.64 11.62 58.90
CA THR A 129 13.62 12.52 60.06
C THR A 129 12.67 13.67 59.77
N VAL A 130 11.51 13.68 60.42
CA VAL A 130 10.49 14.73 60.25
C VAL A 130 10.35 15.46 61.58
N ASN A 131 10.54 16.79 61.58
CA ASN A 131 10.46 17.63 62.78
C ASN A 131 11.32 17.13 63.97
N GLY A 132 12.48 16.55 63.68
CA GLY A 132 13.41 16.04 64.70
C GLY A 132 13.06 14.65 65.28
N VAL A 133 12.01 14.00 64.78
CA VAL A 133 11.66 12.61 65.13
C VAL A 133 12.14 11.67 64.03
N ILE A 134 12.90 10.64 64.39
CA ILE A 134 13.33 9.58 63.47
C ILE A 134 12.18 8.59 63.31
N LEU A 135 11.67 8.49 62.09
CA LEU A 135 10.66 7.51 61.68
C LEU A 135 11.39 6.29 61.12
N ASN A 136 11.23 5.15 61.78
CA ASN A 136 11.79 3.89 61.30
C ASN A 136 11.12 3.43 60.00
N PRO A 137 11.83 2.70 59.13
CA PRO A 137 11.27 2.20 57.89
C PRO A 137 10.08 1.28 58.16
N SER A 138 8.96 1.53 57.50
CA SER A 138 7.72 0.77 57.73
C SER A 138 6.89 0.67 56.46
N ILE A 139 6.05 -0.37 56.41
CA ILE A 139 5.08 -0.55 55.32
C ILE A 139 3.74 -0.03 55.84
N GLU A 140 3.26 1.06 55.23
CA GLU A 140 1.96 1.63 55.57
C GLU A 140 0.97 1.36 54.44
N TYR A 141 -0.24 0.95 54.80
CA TYR A 141 -1.30 0.67 53.84
C TYR A 141 -2.15 1.91 53.66
N LEU A 142 -1.92 2.61 52.55
CA LEU A 142 -2.74 3.77 52.22
C LEU A 142 -4.08 3.30 51.65
N ARG A 143 -5.15 3.83 52.24
CA ARG A 143 -6.51 3.65 51.74
C ARG A 143 -6.73 4.59 50.56
N VAL A 144 -6.91 4.03 49.36
CA VAL A 144 -7.21 4.83 48.17
C VAL A 144 -8.69 4.71 47.87
N GLU A 145 -9.39 5.84 48.02
CA GLU A 145 -10.79 6.02 47.61
C GLU A 145 -10.81 6.70 46.23
N PRO A 146 -11.77 6.34 45.36
CA PRO A 146 -11.92 6.93 44.03
C PRO A 146 -12.38 8.40 44.05
#